data_AF-A0A357K4T8-F1
#
_entry.id   AF-A0A357K4T8-F1
#
_cell.length_a   1.000
_cell.length_b   1.000
_cell.length_c   1.000
_cell.angle_alpha   90.00
_cell.angle_beta   90.00
_cell.angle_gamma   90.00
#
_symmetry.space_group_name_H-M   'P 1'
#
loop_
_entity.id
_entity.type
_entity.pdbx_description
1 polymer ?
#
loop_
_entity_poly.entity_id
_entity_poly.type
_entity_poly.pdbx_seq_one_letter_code
_entity_poly.pdbx_strand_id
1 'polypeptide(L)'
;KDYSVQDFVTWVNGSKVRDLNRPAAMMVAQEVDRYAEEALLAHEDTQLEAKHDDFRLLMEEYHDGILLFELTDQKVWSRAVKDSAGLADYHSRNLDAFMWPARLDAGIHTCEDAKIAKKVRKVIRKTGDVEGLRRELIAERPLALRNETGKFVEGDNAFADRAFAALRDGSLVADKNGLVILETTEGGDQIILVHVKEDMAPTPKSLDECRGAAIAAYQDHLEKEWIMELQRKHRHKINREALYSLVRE
;
A
#
# COMPACT_ATOMS: atom_id res chain seq x y z
N LYS A 1 -33.29 27.57 -29.54
CA LYS A 1 -33.07 28.43 -28.36
C LYS A 1 -33.03 29.85 -28.87
N ASP A 2 -33.82 30.75 -28.32
CA ASP A 2 -33.84 32.14 -28.77
C ASP A 2 -32.76 32.90 -28.01
N TYR A 3 -31.88 33.59 -28.74
CA TYR A 3 -30.77 34.36 -28.16
C TYR A 3 -31.17 35.84 -28.13
N SER A 4 -31.11 36.45 -26.95
CA SER A 4 -31.43 37.87 -26.78
C SER A 4 -30.17 38.74 -26.83
N VAL A 5 -30.35 40.03 -27.13
CA VAL A 5 -29.28 41.03 -27.04
C VAL A 5 -28.73 41.11 -25.61
N GLN A 6 -29.56 40.84 -24.60
CA GLN A 6 -29.15 40.83 -23.20
C GLN A 6 -28.17 39.68 -22.90
N ASP A 7 -28.38 38.51 -23.50
CA ASP A 7 -27.49 37.35 -23.32
C ASP A 7 -26.11 37.62 -23.92
N PHE A 8 -26.09 38.24 -25.11
CA PHE A 8 -24.85 38.69 -25.76
C PHE A 8 -24.10 39.71 -24.89
N VAL A 9 -24.78 40.74 -24.36
CA VAL A 9 -24.16 41.76 -23.50
C VAL A 9 -23.60 41.13 -22.22
N THR A 10 -24.30 40.19 -21.60
CA THR A 10 -23.81 39.46 -20.42
C THR A 10 -22.56 38.63 -20.75
N TRP A 11 -22.55 37.92 -21.88
CA TRP A 11 -21.40 37.12 -22.30
C TRP A 11 -20.18 37.97 -22.66
N VAL A 12 -20.36 39.08 -23.39
CA VAL A 12 -19.28 40.02 -23.74
C VAL A 12 -18.69 40.66 -22.48
N ASN A 13 -19.51 41.03 -21.50
CA ASN A 13 -19.04 41.63 -20.24
C ASN A 13 -18.23 40.65 -19.38
N GLY A 14 -18.40 39.34 -19.55
CA GLY A 14 -17.55 38.31 -18.95
C GLY A 14 -16.22 38.10 -19.67
N SER A 15 -16.12 38.54 -20.93
CA SER A 15 -14.93 38.44 -21.77
C SER A 15 -14.03 39.68 -21.62
N LYS A 16 -12.72 39.47 -21.47
CA LYS A 16 -11.76 40.59 -21.54
C LYS A 16 -11.55 40.98 -23.00
N VAL A 17 -12.24 42.01 -23.46
CA VAL A 17 -11.98 42.64 -24.77
C VAL A 17 -10.55 43.16 -24.76
N ARG A 18 -9.71 42.61 -25.63
CA ARG A 18 -8.34 43.08 -25.84
C ARG A 18 -8.30 43.97 -27.06
N ASP A 19 -7.56 45.08 -26.95
CA ASP A 19 -7.26 46.03 -28.04
C ASP A 19 -8.44 46.94 -28.46
N LEU A 20 -8.57 48.07 -27.78
CA LEU A 20 -9.61 49.11 -27.99
C LEU A 20 -9.31 50.06 -29.16
N ASN A 21 -8.20 49.87 -29.88
CA ASN A 21 -7.76 50.78 -30.96
C ASN A 21 -8.44 50.51 -32.31
N ARG A 22 -9.58 49.80 -32.34
CA ARG A 22 -10.30 49.42 -33.55
C ARG A 22 -11.68 50.08 -33.61
N PRO A 23 -12.27 50.23 -34.83
CA PRO A 23 -13.62 50.76 -34.96
C PRO A 23 -14.63 49.91 -34.18
N ALA A 24 -15.45 50.57 -33.34
CA ALA A 24 -16.41 49.90 -32.46
C ALA A 24 -17.36 48.95 -33.22
N ALA A 25 -17.78 49.32 -34.43
CA ALA A 25 -18.65 48.47 -35.26
C ALA A 25 -17.99 47.14 -35.67
N MET A 26 -16.68 47.15 -35.98
CA MET A 26 -15.95 45.93 -36.30
C MET A 26 -15.74 45.05 -35.07
N MET A 27 -15.48 45.65 -33.91
CA MET A 27 -15.33 44.92 -32.66
C MET A 27 -16.64 44.23 -32.26
N VAL A 28 -17.77 44.95 -32.34
CA VAL A 28 -19.09 44.37 -32.05
C VAL A 28 -19.40 43.24 -33.02
N ALA A 29 -19.16 43.40 -34.32
CA ALA A 29 -19.38 42.33 -35.31
C ALA A 29 -18.54 41.08 -35.00
N GLN A 30 -17.25 41.24 -34.71
CA GLN A 30 -16.35 40.13 -34.38
C GLN A 30 -16.79 39.40 -33.08
N GLU A 31 -17.22 40.14 -32.06
CA GLU A 31 -17.71 39.55 -30.82
C GLU A 31 -19.05 38.83 -31.01
N VAL A 32 -19.93 39.35 -31.88
CA VAL A 32 -21.17 38.67 -32.27
C VAL A 32 -20.87 37.36 -33.00
N ASP A 33 -19.93 37.37 -33.95
CA ASP A 33 -19.52 36.16 -34.67
C ASP A 33 -18.95 35.11 -33.71
N ARG A 34 -18.08 35.52 -32.78
CA ARG A 34 -17.51 34.65 -31.75
C ARG A 34 -18.57 34.08 -30.81
N TYR A 35 -19.55 34.90 -30.40
CA TYR A 35 -20.69 34.45 -29.60
C TYR A 35 -21.56 33.45 -30.35
N ALA A 36 -21.80 33.69 -31.64
CA ALA A 36 -22.56 32.77 -32.49
C ALA A 36 -21.84 31.44 -32.66
N GLU A 37 -20.52 31.45 -32.90
CA GLU A 37 -19.70 30.24 -32.98
C GLU A 37 -19.73 29.44 -31.66
N GLU A 38 -19.53 30.10 -30.52
CA GLU A 38 -19.59 29.44 -29.21
C GLU A 38 -20.98 28.86 -28.93
N ALA A 39 -22.04 29.59 -29.29
CA ALA A 39 -23.41 29.13 -29.16
C ALA A 39 -23.71 27.91 -30.06
N LEU A 40 -23.17 27.90 -31.28
CA LEU A 40 -23.29 26.78 -32.21
C LEU A 40 -22.51 25.56 -31.74
N LEU A 41 -21.27 25.73 -31.28
CA LEU A 41 -20.45 24.66 -30.71
C LEU A 41 -21.12 24.07 -29.47
N ALA A 42 -21.57 24.92 -28.54
CA ALA A 42 -22.27 24.46 -27.34
C ALA A 42 -23.58 23.72 -27.69
N HIS A 43 -24.27 24.13 -28.77
CA HIS A 43 -25.42 23.37 -29.24
C HIS A 43 -25.02 22.03 -29.85
N GLU A 44 -23.97 22.00 -30.68
CA GLU A 44 -23.45 20.76 -31.27
C GLU A 44 -23.00 19.77 -30.19
N ASP A 45 -22.34 20.25 -29.12
CA ASP A 45 -21.95 19.45 -27.96
C ASP A 45 -23.14 18.71 -27.33
N THR A 46 -24.31 19.36 -27.22
CA THR A 46 -25.53 18.70 -26.72
C THR A 46 -26.08 17.62 -27.66
N GLN A 47 -25.68 17.64 -28.93
CA GLN A 47 -26.13 16.69 -29.94
C GLN A 47 -25.10 15.59 -30.20
N LEU A 48 -23.87 15.70 -29.68
CA LEU A 48 -22.79 14.75 -29.96
C LEU A 48 -23.19 13.31 -29.64
N GLU A 49 -23.82 13.07 -28.48
CA GLU A 49 -24.30 11.74 -28.10
C GLU A 49 -25.43 11.22 -29.01
N ALA A 50 -26.29 12.11 -29.51
CA ALA A 50 -27.36 11.71 -30.42
C ALA A 50 -26.86 11.42 -31.85
N LYS A 51 -25.81 12.13 -32.29
CA LYS A 51 -25.24 12.05 -33.63
C LYS A 51 -24.16 10.99 -33.76
N HIS A 52 -23.43 10.70 -32.69
CA HIS A 52 -22.28 9.81 -32.68
C HIS A 52 -22.46 8.70 -31.64
N ASP A 53 -22.86 7.53 -32.10
CA ASP A 53 -23.18 6.40 -31.21
C ASP A 53 -21.97 5.93 -30.39
N ASP A 54 -20.77 5.87 -31.00
CA ASP A 54 -19.53 5.53 -30.30
C ASP A 54 -19.21 6.51 -29.15
N PHE A 55 -19.49 7.80 -29.36
CA PHE A 55 -19.30 8.81 -28.32
C PHE A 55 -20.33 8.66 -27.19
N ARG A 56 -21.60 8.41 -27.53
CA ARG A 56 -22.65 8.12 -26.55
C ARG A 56 -22.30 6.92 -25.68
N LEU A 57 -21.88 5.82 -26.30
CA LEU A 57 -21.47 4.60 -25.60
C LEU A 57 -20.27 4.88 -24.67
N LEU A 58 -19.26 5.61 -25.14
CA LEU A 58 -18.13 6.00 -24.32
C LEU A 58 -18.56 6.85 -23.10
N MET A 59 -19.45 7.83 -23.31
CA MET A 59 -19.96 8.67 -22.23
C MET A 59 -20.78 7.88 -21.21
N GLU A 60 -21.58 6.91 -21.66
CA GLU A 60 -22.32 5.97 -20.81
C GLU A 60 -21.35 5.10 -19.98
N GLU A 61 -20.29 4.57 -20.59
CA GLU A 61 -19.25 3.80 -19.88
C GLU A 61 -18.55 4.63 -18.80
N TYR A 62 -18.22 5.90 -19.08
CA TYR A 62 -17.64 6.80 -18.09
C TYR A 62 -18.62 7.10 -16.95
N HIS A 63 -19.86 7.41 -17.28
CA HIS A 63 -20.91 7.68 -16.30
C HIS A 63 -21.08 6.49 -15.35
N ASP A 64 -21.26 5.30 -15.90
CA ASP A 64 -21.48 4.08 -15.13
C ASP A 64 -20.23 3.67 -14.35
N GLY A 65 -19.04 3.86 -14.93
CA GLY A 65 -17.76 3.62 -14.27
C GLY A 65 -17.55 4.51 -13.05
N ILE A 66 -17.87 5.81 -13.15
CA ILE A 66 -17.76 6.75 -12.02
C ILE A 66 -18.77 6.40 -10.93
N LEU A 67 -20.00 6.05 -11.30
CA LEU A 67 -21.02 5.62 -10.32
C LEU A 67 -20.61 4.34 -9.60
N LEU A 68 -20.11 3.34 -10.33
CA LEU A 68 -19.64 2.10 -9.75
C LEU A 68 -18.45 2.35 -8.82
N PHE A 69 -17.50 3.19 -9.22
CA PHE A 69 -16.36 3.59 -8.41
C PHE A 69 -16.80 4.25 -7.09
N GLU A 70 -17.68 5.25 -7.16
CA GLU A 70 -18.15 5.98 -5.98
C GLU A 70 -18.94 5.06 -5.03
N LEU A 71 -19.78 4.19 -5.57
CA LEU A 71 -20.49 3.19 -4.76
C LEU A 71 -19.52 2.20 -4.12
N THR A 72 -18.51 1.74 -4.84
CA THR A 72 -17.51 0.79 -4.33
C THR A 72 -16.67 1.43 -3.23
N ASP A 73 -16.25 2.69 -3.39
CA ASP A 73 -15.56 3.40 -2.32
C ASP A 73 -16.43 3.48 -1.06
N GLN A 74 -17.66 3.96 -1.19
CA GLN A 74 -18.57 4.12 -0.06
C GLN A 74 -18.90 2.82 0.65
N LYS A 75 -19.08 1.72 -0.10
CA LYS A 75 -19.52 0.43 0.44
C LYS A 75 -18.39 -0.45 0.93
N VAL A 76 -17.20 -0.34 0.33
CA VAL A 76 -16.07 -1.23 0.55
C VAL A 76 -14.87 -0.47 1.08
N TRP A 77 -14.26 0.43 0.29
CA TRP A 77 -12.94 0.97 0.61
C TRP A 77 -12.95 1.97 1.77
N SER A 78 -13.73 3.05 1.66
CA SER A 78 -13.94 4.03 2.73
C SER A 78 -14.50 3.36 3.98
N ARG A 79 -15.40 2.39 3.81
CA ARG A 79 -16.01 1.66 4.93
C ARG A 79 -14.98 0.86 5.70
N ALA A 80 -14.13 0.08 5.01
CA ALA A 80 -13.11 -0.73 5.67
C ALA A 80 -12.11 0.08 6.51
N VAL A 81 -11.86 1.35 6.12
CA VAL A 81 -10.99 2.26 6.86
C VAL A 81 -11.70 2.94 8.03
N LYS A 82 -12.97 3.36 7.84
CA LYS A 82 -13.75 4.12 8.83
C LYS A 82 -14.39 3.24 9.90
N ASP A 83 -14.75 2.00 9.56
CA ASP A 83 -15.41 1.04 10.45
C ASP A 83 -14.39 0.32 11.35
N SER A 84 -13.95 1.00 12.41
CA SER A 84 -12.99 0.45 13.37
C SER A 84 -13.55 -0.75 14.15
N ALA A 85 -14.85 -0.77 14.44
CA ALA A 85 -15.49 -1.86 15.16
C ALA A 85 -15.60 -3.12 14.30
N GLY A 86 -16.06 -2.98 13.05
CA GLY A 86 -16.13 -4.09 12.10
C GLY A 86 -14.75 -4.65 11.75
N LEU A 87 -13.75 -3.78 11.57
CA LEU A 87 -12.38 -4.21 11.32
C LEU A 87 -11.79 -5.00 12.51
N ALA A 88 -12.03 -4.54 13.74
CA ALA A 88 -11.55 -5.23 14.95
C ALA A 88 -12.23 -6.61 15.13
N ASP A 89 -13.55 -6.68 14.92
CA ASP A 89 -14.31 -7.94 14.97
C ASP A 89 -13.84 -8.91 13.87
N TYR A 90 -13.67 -8.43 12.63
CA TYR A 90 -13.14 -9.22 11.53
C TYR A 90 -11.75 -9.79 11.85
N HIS A 91 -10.83 -8.96 12.34
CA HIS A 91 -9.49 -9.40 12.73
C HIS A 91 -9.55 -10.47 13.83
N SER A 92 -10.39 -10.27 14.85
CA SER A 92 -10.53 -11.22 15.98
C SER A 92 -11.05 -12.60 15.55
N ARG A 93 -11.88 -12.65 14.50
CA ARG A 93 -12.44 -13.90 13.96
C ARG A 93 -11.52 -14.59 12.95
N ASN A 94 -10.51 -13.89 12.45
CA ASN A 94 -9.62 -14.36 11.39
C ASN A 94 -8.13 -14.28 11.80
N LEU A 95 -7.83 -14.44 13.10
CA LEU A 95 -6.47 -14.31 13.64
C LEU A 95 -5.44 -15.21 12.92
N ASP A 96 -5.86 -16.39 12.48
CA ASP A 96 -5.00 -17.34 11.75
C ASP A 96 -4.49 -16.79 10.41
N ALA A 97 -5.23 -15.87 9.79
CA ALA A 97 -4.81 -15.18 8.56
C ALA A 97 -3.75 -14.09 8.85
N PHE A 98 -3.64 -13.63 10.10
CA PHE A 98 -2.77 -12.53 10.52
C PHE A 98 -1.70 -13.02 11.49
N MET A 99 -1.01 -14.10 11.16
CA MET A 99 0.03 -14.66 12.00
C MET A 99 1.41 -14.07 11.65
N TRP A 100 2.23 -13.84 12.68
CA TRP A 100 3.67 -13.83 12.50
C TRP A 100 4.12 -15.28 12.23
N PRO A 101 4.95 -15.52 11.19
CA PRO A 101 5.65 -16.80 11.08
C PRO A 101 6.60 -16.98 12.27
N ALA A 102 7.17 -18.18 12.39
CA ALA A 102 8.23 -18.44 13.36
C ALA A 102 9.34 -17.39 13.17
N ARG A 103 9.74 -16.76 14.28
CA ARG A 103 10.69 -15.64 14.27
C ARG A 103 11.64 -15.77 15.45
N LEU A 104 12.83 -15.24 15.28
CA LEU A 104 13.91 -15.38 16.25
C LEU A 104 14.37 -13.99 16.68
N ASP A 105 14.26 -13.68 17.98
CA ASP A 105 14.84 -12.46 18.55
C ASP A 105 16.32 -12.72 18.77
N ALA A 106 17.17 -12.10 17.95
CA ALA A 106 18.61 -12.23 18.05
C ALA A 106 19.35 -10.91 17.89
N GLY A 107 20.57 -10.91 18.44
CA GLY A 107 21.62 -9.97 18.11
C GLY A 107 22.68 -10.65 17.25
N ILE A 108 22.84 -10.19 16.01
CA ILE A 108 23.94 -10.57 15.13
C ILE A 108 25.06 -9.56 15.34
N HIS A 109 26.24 -10.05 15.72
CA HIS A 109 27.41 -9.23 16.03
C HIS A 109 28.59 -9.68 15.18
N THR A 110 28.87 -8.93 14.12
CA THR A 110 30.05 -9.11 13.26
C THR A 110 31.23 -8.39 13.89
N CYS A 111 32.21 -9.15 14.36
CA CYS A 111 33.43 -8.67 15.01
C CYS A 111 34.60 -8.81 14.05
N GLU A 112 35.50 -7.83 14.03
CA GLU A 112 36.71 -7.88 13.19
C GLU A 112 37.77 -8.86 13.71
N ASP A 113 37.86 -9.02 15.04
CA ASP A 113 38.91 -9.83 15.69
C ASP A 113 38.34 -10.74 16.81
N ALA A 114 39.02 -11.84 17.09
CA ALA A 114 38.73 -12.73 18.23
C ALA A 114 38.76 -12.02 19.60
N LYS A 115 39.56 -10.96 19.72
CA LYS A 115 39.61 -10.13 20.94
C LYS A 115 38.31 -9.35 21.14
N ILE A 116 37.72 -8.84 20.06
CA ILE A 116 36.46 -8.09 20.08
C ILE A 116 35.31 -9.04 20.35
N ALA A 117 35.29 -10.20 19.69
CA ALA A 117 34.30 -11.25 19.94
C ALA A 117 34.24 -11.66 21.42
N LYS A 118 35.40 -11.83 22.09
CA LYS A 118 35.47 -12.08 23.53
C LYS A 118 34.90 -10.94 24.39
N LYS A 119 35.15 -9.68 24.00
CA LYS A 119 34.59 -8.50 24.70
C LYS A 119 33.06 -8.46 24.55
N VAL A 120 32.55 -8.66 23.33
CA VAL A 120 31.10 -8.69 23.03
C VAL A 120 30.41 -9.77 23.86
N ARG A 121 30.94 -11.01 23.89
CA ARG A 121 30.40 -12.10 24.72
C ARG A 121 30.35 -11.72 26.21
N LYS A 122 31.36 -11.01 26.72
CA LYS A 122 31.40 -10.54 28.11
C LYS A 122 30.37 -9.45 28.40
N VAL A 123 30.13 -8.55 27.46
CA VAL A 123 29.15 -7.45 27.59
C VAL A 123 27.72 -7.97 27.51
N ILE A 124 27.43 -8.87 26.57
CA ILE A 124 26.14 -9.56 26.48
C ILE A 124 25.81 -10.24 27.81
N ARG A 125 26.80 -10.91 28.41
CA ARG A 125 26.65 -11.60 29.71
C ARG A 125 26.41 -10.67 30.90
N LYS A 126 27.00 -9.47 30.93
CA LYS A 126 27.00 -8.61 32.12
C LYS A 126 25.89 -7.56 32.11
N THR A 127 25.75 -6.87 30.99
CA THR A 127 25.00 -5.61 30.92
C THR A 127 23.96 -5.64 29.80
N GLY A 128 24.16 -6.47 28.77
CA GLY A 128 23.30 -6.50 27.58
C GLY A 128 23.47 -5.31 26.63
N ASP A 129 24.19 -4.26 27.03
CA ASP A 129 24.41 -3.04 26.24
C ASP A 129 25.56 -3.20 25.23
N VAL A 130 25.29 -3.94 24.15
CA VAL A 130 26.25 -4.11 23.04
C VAL A 130 26.37 -2.83 22.20
N GLU A 131 25.35 -1.97 22.20
CA GLU A 131 25.36 -0.67 21.53
C GLU A 131 26.36 0.30 22.18
N GLY A 132 26.41 0.34 23.51
CA GLY A 132 27.41 1.13 24.25
C GLY A 132 28.84 0.72 23.89
N LEU A 133 29.11 -0.59 23.87
CA LEU A 133 30.41 -1.13 23.44
C LEU A 133 30.74 -0.75 21.99
N ARG A 134 29.75 -0.79 21.08
CA ARG A 134 29.94 -0.35 19.70
C ARG A 134 30.32 1.14 19.62
N ARG A 135 29.65 2.02 20.36
CA ARG A 135 29.95 3.47 20.35
C ARG A 135 31.37 3.77 20.81
N GLU A 136 31.84 3.06 21.85
CA GLU A 136 33.23 3.17 22.33
C GLU A 136 34.23 2.69 21.27
N LEU A 137 33.94 1.59 20.58
CA LEU A 137 34.83 1.00 19.58
C LEU A 137 34.88 1.81 18.27
N ILE A 138 33.78 2.44 17.85
CA ILE A 138 33.71 3.21 16.59
C ILE A 138 34.66 4.42 16.61
N ALA A 139 34.91 5.01 17.79
CA ALA A 139 35.79 6.18 17.92
C ALA A 139 37.24 5.90 17.50
N GLU A 140 37.72 4.66 17.71
CA GLU A 140 39.07 4.24 17.33
C GLU A 140 39.09 3.34 16.08
N ARG A 141 38.04 2.52 15.88
CA ARG A 141 37.93 1.53 14.80
C ARG A 141 36.48 1.45 14.28
N PRO A 142 36.10 2.25 13.27
CA PRO A 142 34.72 2.34 12.79
C PRO A 142 34.08 1.03 12.30
N LEU A 143 34.90 0.07 11.86
CA LEU A 143 34.46 -1.23 11.34
C LEU A 143 34.69 -2.41 12.32
N ALA A 144 35.15 -2.13 13.54
CA ALA A 144 35.51 -3.18 14.51
C ALA A 144 34.32 -4.04 14.95
N LEU A 145 33.11 -3.47 14.97
CA LEU A 145 31.90 -4.14 15.43
C LEU A 145 30.67 -3.64 14.68
N ARG A 146 30.05 -4.52 13.89
CA ARG A 146 28.68 -4.32 13.37
C ARG A 146 27.73 -5.13 14.24
N ASN A 147 26.77 -4.47 14.83
CA ASN A 147 25.68 -5.11 15.55
C ASN A 147 24.35 -4.86 14.82
N GLU A 148 23.53 -5.89 14.84
CA GLU A 148 22.21 -5.89 14.23
C GLU A 148 21.32 -6.69 15.17
N THR A 149 20.43 -6.01 15.88
CA THR A 149 19.51 -6.64 16.82
C THR A 149 18.09 -6.48 16.34
N GLY A 150 17.33 -7.57 16.32
CA GLY A 150 15.96 -7.55 15.83
C GLY A 150 15.28 -8.90 15.94
N LYS A 151 14.04 -8.93 15.47
CA LYS A 151 13.26 -10.15 15.27
C LYS A 151 13.40 -10.52 13.81
N PHE A 152 14.00 -11.67 13.53
CA PHE A 152 14.26 -12.15 12.19
C PHE A 152 13.30 -13.29 11.84
N VAL A 153 12.72 -13.25 10.66
CA VAL A 153 12.02 -14.39 10.06
C VAL A 153 13.03 -15.19 9.24
N GLU A 154 12.79 -16.50 9.08
CA GLU A 154 13.58 -17.35 8.19
C GLU A 154 13.60 -16.77 6.76
N GLY A 155 14.80 -16.53 6.22
CA GLY A 155 15.05 -15.89 4.93
C GLY A 155 15.38 -14.39 4.99
N ASP A 156 15.20 -13.72 6.14
CA ASP A 156 15.56 -12.30 6.29
C ASP A 156 17.08 -12.09 6.34
N ASN A 157 17.81 -13.01 6.97
CA ASN A 157 19.25 -12.87 7.19
C ASN A 157 19.93 -14.24 7.25
N ALA A 158 20.95 -14.43 6.41
CA ALA A 158 21.70 -15.70 6.32
C ALA A 158 22.30 -16.16 7.66
N PHE A 159 22.66 -15.25 8.56
CA PHE A 159 23.18 -15.59 9.88
C PHE A 159 22.07 -15.98 10.87
N ALA A 160 20.90 -15.34 10.77
CA ALA A 160 19.72 -15.74 11.53
C ALA A 160 19.23 -17.12 11.07
N ASP A 161 19.26 -17.39 9.76
CA ASP A 161 18.88 -18.70 9.19
C ASP A 161 19.78 -19.83 9.69
N ARG A 162 21.09 -19.58 9.86
CA ARG A 162 21.99 -20.53 10.50
C ARG A 162 21.63 -20.79 11.96
N ALA A 163 21.21 -19.76 12.69
CA ALA A 163 20.74 -19.92 14.06
C ALA A 163 19.41 -20.71 14.11
N PHE A 164 18.48 -20.46 13.20
CA PHE A 164 17.26 -21.25 13.03
C PHE A 164 17.57 -22.72 12.75
N ALA A 165 18.45 -23.01 11.79
CA ALA A 165 18.86 -24.38 11.47
C ALA A 165 19.55 -25.06 12.67
N ALA A 166 20.45 -24.34 13.36
CA ALA A 166 21.16 -24.88 14.51
C ALA A 166 20.25 -25.17 15.72
N LEU A 167 19.21 -24.36 15.93
CA LEU A 167 18.16 -24.63 16.92
C LEU A 167 17.32 -25.85 16.54
N ARG A 168 16.92 -25.97 15.26
CA ARG A 168 16.14 -27.10 14.77
C ARG A 168 16.88 -28.43 14.89
N ASP A 169 18.18 -28.41 14.61
CA ASP A 169 19.05 -29.59 14.68
C ASP A 169 19.51 -29.89 16.12
N GLY A 170 19.14 -29.07 17.11
CA GLY A 170 19.52 -29.22 18.51
C GLY A 170 21.00 -28.99 18.80
N SER A 171 21.76 -28.47 17.83
CA SER A 171 23.18 -28.16 17.95
C SER A 171 23.45 -26.84 18.68
N LEU A 172 22.44 -25.97 18.72
CA LEU A 172 22.48 -24.71 19.46
C LEU A 172 21.90 -24.89 20.86
N VAL A 173 22.78 -25.17 21.82
CA VAL A 173 22.40 -25.36 23.23
C VAL A 173 22.81 -24.14 24.03
N ALA A 174 21.95 -23.73 24.95
CA ALA A 174 22.28 -22.68 25.91
C ALA A 174 23.56 -23.03 26.68
N ASP A 175 24.46 -22.06 26.81
CA ASP A 175 25.66 -22.23 27.61
C ASP A 175 25.30 -22.40 29.11
N LYS A 176 26.31 -22.61 29.96
CA LYS A 176 26.14 -22.74 31.42
C LYS A 176 25.44 -21.54 32.09
N ASN A 177 25.27 -20.44 31.38
CA ASN A 177 24.69 -19.18 31.82
C ASN A 177 23.37 -18.85 31.09
N GLY A 178 22.84 -19.75 30.25
CA GLY A 178 21.60 -19.55 29.52
C GLY A 178 21.75 -18.79 28.20
N LEU A 179 22.98 -18.49 27.75
CA LEU A 179 23.22 -17.76 26.51
C LEU A 179 23.29 -18.73 25.33
N VAL A 180 22.51 -18.44 24.29
CA VAL A 180 22.46 -19.23 23.05
C VAL A 180 23.25 -18.44 22.00
N ILE A 181 24.52 -18.77 21.78
CA ILE A 181 25.40 -18.05 20.85
C ILE A 181 25.94 -19.00 19.79
N LEU A 182 25.62 -18.73 18.52
CA LEU A 182 26.26 -19.36 17.38
C LEU A 182 27.48 -18.52 16.96
N GLU A 183 28.64 -19.17 16.84
CA GLU A 183 29.86 -18.54 16.33
C GLU A 183 30.11 -19.07 14.91
N THR A 184 30.16 -18.17 13.92
CA THR A 184 30.53 -18.51 12.55
C THR A 184 31.64 -17.58 12.07
N THR A 185 32.59 -18.13 11.33
CA THR A 185 33.66 -17.37 10.67
C THR A 185 33.35 -17.32 9.17
N GLU A 186 33.18 -16.13 8.61
CA GLU A 186 33.07 -15.93 7.16
C GLU A 186 34.12 -14.94 6.69
N GLY A 187 34.99 -15.38 5.76
CA GLY A 187 35.94 -14.51 5.07
C GLY A 187 37.02 -13.90 5.98
N GLY A 188 38.10 -14.64 6.23
CA GLY A 188 39.28 -14.13 6.95
C GLY A 188 39.14 -14.17 8.47
N ASP A 189 39.58 -13.12 9.16
CA ASP A 189 39.65 -13.03 10.64
C ASP A 189 38.32 -12.58 11.30
N GLN A 190 37.28 -12.32 10.50
CA GLN A 190 35.99 -11.85 11.00
C GLN A 190 35.20 -12.97 11.69
N ILE A 191 34.69 -12.66 12.88
CA ILE A 191 33.92 -13.59 13.72
C ILE A 191 32.51 -13.02 13.92
N ILE A 192 31.51 -13.82 13.57
CA ILE A 192 30.11 -13.46 13.68
C ILE A 192 29.52 -14.23 14.84
N LEU A 193 28.99 -13.48 15.80
CA LEU A 193 28.31 -14.02 16.97
C LEU A 193 26.81 -13.75 16.80
N VAL A 194 26.02 -14.81 16.65
CA VAL A 194 24.55 -14.71 16.64
C VAL A 194 24.06 -15.12 18.03
N HIS A 195 23.65 -14.15 18.81
CA HIS A 195 23.08 -14.35 20.13
C HIS A 195 21.56 -14.42 20.01
N VAL A 196 20.99 -15.60 20.24
CA VAL A 196 19.54 -15.82 20.30
C VAL A 196 19.04 -15.50 21.71
N LYS A 197 18.11 -14.55 21.81
CA LYS A 197 17.43 -14.22 23.06
C LYS A 197 16.19 -15.09 23.27
N GLU A 198 15.38 -15.22 22.22
CA GLU A 198 14.11 -15.93 22.29
C GLU A 198 13.76 -16.54 20.92
N ASP A 199 13.33 -17.80 20.93
CA ASP A 199 12.70 -18.46 19.79
C ASP A 199 11.18 -18.27 19.90
N MET A 200 10.60 -17.49 19.00
CA MET A 200 9.19 -17.13 19.02
C MET A 200 8.43 -18.00 18.02
N ALA A 201 7.58 -18.88 18.54
CA ALA A 201 6.62 -19.62 17.76
C ALA A 201 5.66 -18.69 16.99
N PRO A 202 4.94 -19.18 15.96
CA PRO A 202 3.94 -18.37 15.26
C PRO A 202 2.92 -17.77 16.23
N THR A 203 2.83 -16.44 16.24
CA THR A 203 1.93 -15.68 17.13
C THR A 203 1.01 -14.78 16.32
N PRO A 204 -0.26 -14.57 16.74
CA PRO A 204 -1.14 -13.64 16.07
C PRO A 204 -0.59 -12.21 16.15
N LYS A 205 -0.63 -11.50 15.03
CA LYS A 205 -0.32 -10.07 14.95
C LYS A 205 -1.38 -9.29 15.71
N SER A 206 -0.98 -8.16 16.30
CA SER A 206 -1.98 -7.21 16.76
C SER A 206 -2.63 -6.50 15.56
N LEU A 207 -3.83 -5.94 15.77
CA LEU A 207 -4.51 -5.18 14.71
C LEU A 207 -3.64 -4.00 14.23
N ASP A 208 -2.89 -3.35 15.12
CA ASP A 208 -2.01 -2.24 14.75
C ASP A 208 -0.81 -2.71 13.93
N GLU A 209 -0.26 -3.90 14.23
CA GLU A 209 0.86 -4.48 13.48
C GLU A 209 0.47 -4.93 12.06
N CYS A 210 -0.79 -5.35 11.86
CA CYS A 210 -1.27 -5.85 10.57
C CYS A 210 -2.33 -4.95 9.92
N ARG A 211 -2.50 -3.71 10.37
CA ARG A 211 -3.64 -2.85 10.01
C ARG A 211 -3.89 -2.75 8.51
N GLY A 212 -2.83 -2.53 7.71
CA GLY A 212 -2.96 -2.44 6.25
C GLY A 212 -3.46 -3.75 5.62
N ALA A 213 -2.89 -4.89 6.03
CA ALA A 213 -3.32 -6.20 5.56
C ALA A 213 -4.73 -6.56 6.05
N ALA A 214 -5.07 -6.19 7.29
CA ALA A 214 -6.40 -6.38 7.86
C ALA A 214 -7.44 -5.55 7.12
N ILE A 215 -7.15 -4.29 6.77
CA ILE A 215 -8.03 -3.44 5.97
C ILE A 215 -8.25 -4.06 4.58
N ALA A 216 -7.19 -4.48 3.89
CA ALA A 216 -7.32 -5.10 2.56
C ALA A 216 -8.18 -6.37 2.61
N ALA A 217 -7.91 -7.26 3.57
CA ALA A 217 -8.72 -8.47 3.75
C ALA A 217 -10.18 -8.16 4.14
N TYR A 218 -10.40 -7.09 4.92
CA TYR A 218 -11.75 -6.65 5.28
C TYR A 218 -12.49 -6.02 4.08
N GLN A 219 -11.79 -5.32 3.18
CA GLN A 219 -12.35 -4.86 1.91
C GLN A 219 -12.86 -6.04 1.08
N ASP A 220 -12.04 -7.08 0.90
CA ASP A 220 -12.44 -8.29 0.16
C ASP A 220 -13.67 -8.97 0.79
N HIS A 221 -13.76 -8.94 2.13
CA HIS A 221 -14.92 -9.46 2.84
C HIS A 221 -16.17 -8.62 2.58
N LEU A 222 -16.08 -7.30 2.74
CA LEU A 222 -17.19 -6.37 2.49
C LEU A 222 -17.67 -6.43 1.03
N GLU A 223 -16.75 -6.56 0.07
CA GLU A 223 -17.09 -6.70 -1.35
C GLU A 223 -17.89 -7.98 -1.59
N LYS A 224 -17.44 -9.13 -1.05
CA LYS A 224 -18.18 -10.40 -1.17
C LYS A 224 -19.56 -10.30 -0.54
N GLU A 225 -19.68 -9.72 0.65
CA GLU A 225 -20.98 -9.50 1.30
C GLU A 225 -21.89 -8.61 0.45
N TRP A 226 -21.35 -7.52 -0.09
CA TRP A 226 -22.10 -6.58 -0.91
C TRP A 226 -22.60 -7.22 -2.22
N ILE A 227 -21.74 -7.98 -2.91
CA ILE A 227 -22.13 -8.73 -4.11
C ILE A 227 -23.22 -9.74 -3.79
N MET A 228 -23.10 -10.50 -2.69
CA MET A 228 -24.12 -11.46 -2.27
C MET A 228 -25.46 -10.77 -1.97
N GLU A 229 -25.42 -9.62 -1.31
CA GLU A 229 -26.62 -8.82 -1.05
C GLU A 229 -27.30 -8.38 -2.36
N LEU A 230 -26.52 -7.85 -3.31
CA LEU A 230 -27.01 -7.40 -4.62
C LEU A 230 -27.63 -8.56 -5.41
N GLN A 231 -26.95 -9.72 -5.47
CA GLN A 231 -27.47 -10.91 -6.15
C GLN A 231 -28.77 -11.43 -5.51
N ARG A 232 -28.90 -11.33 -4.19
CA ARG A 232 -30.12 -11.73 -3.49
C ARG A 232 -31.28 -10.78 -3.77
N LYS A 233 -31.00 -9.47 -3.78
CA LYS A 233 -32.00 -8.42 -4.01
C LYS A 233 -32.46 -8.36 -5.47
N HIS A 234 -31.54 -8.59 -6.40
CA HIS A 234 -31.78 -8.50 -7.84
C HIS A 234 -31.65 -9.89 -8.49
N ARG A 235 -32.82 -10.51 -8.73
CA ARG A 235 -32.91 -11.76 -9.48
C ARG A 235 -32.38 -11.54 -10.90
N HIS A 236 -31.35 -12.29 -11.27
CA HIS A 236 -30.80 -12.27 -12.63
C HIS A 236 -30.80 -13.70 -13.20
N LYS A 237 -30.87 -13.80 -14.53
CA LYS A 237 -30.71 -15.06 -15.28
C LYS A 237 -29.61 -14.84 -16.30
N ILE A 238 -28.56 -15.66 -16.24
CA ILE A 238 -27.44 -15.59 -17.18
C ILE A 238 -27.76 -16.51 -18.35
N ASN A 239 -27.90 -15.95 -19.55
CA ASN A 239 -27.92 -16.74 -20.77
C ASN A 239 -26.49 -17.13 -21.15
N ARG A 240 -26.06 -18.32 -20.75
CA ARG A 240 -24.70 -18.82 -20.99
C ARG A 240 -24.40 -19.07 -22.47
N GLU A 241 -25.42 -19.41 -23.26
CA GLU A 241 -25.26 -19.65 -24.70
C GLU A 241 -24.82 -18.38 -25.41
N ALA A 242 -25.53 -17.27 -25.16
CA ALA A 242 -25.17 -15.96 -25.70
C ALA A 242 -23.84 -15.42 -25.16
N LEU A 243 -23.53 -15.68 -23.87
CA LEU A 243 -22.24 -15.27 -23.29
C LEU A 243 -21.05 -15.97 -23.97
N TYR A 244 -21.14 -17.28 -24.20
CA TYR A 244 -20.04 -18.03 -24.82
C TYR A 244 -19.89 -17.77 -26.31
N SER A 245 -20.94 -17.31 -27.01
CA SER A 245 -20.79 -16.87 -28.40
C SER A 245 -19.99 -15.57 -28.55
N LEU A 246 -19.93 -14.73 -27.50
CA LEU A 246 -19.19 -13.45 -27.52
C LEU A 246 -17.68 -13.60 -27.26
N VAL A 247 -17.24 -14.72 -26.66
CA VAL A 247 -15.84 -14.95 -26.26
C VAL A 247 -15.04 -15.72 -27.34
N ARG A 248 -15.69 -16.10 -28.46
CA ARG A 248 -15.11 -16.96 -29.51
C ARG A 248 -14.59 -16.22 -30.76
N GLU A 249 -14.42 -14.91 -30.69
CA GLU A 249 -13.61 -14.13 -31.66
C GLU A 249 -12.19 -13.93 -31.15
#